data_AF-H2YW71-F1
#
_entry.id   AF-H2YW71-F1
#
_cell.length_a   1.000
_cell.length_b   1.000
_cell.length_c   1.000
_cell.angle_alpha   90.00
_cell.angle_beta   90.00
_cell.angle_gamma   90.00
#
_symmetry.space_group_name_H-M   'P 1'
#
loop_
_entity.id
_entity.type
_entity.pdbx_description
1 polymer ?
#
loop_
_entity_poly.entity_id
_entity_poly.type
_entity_poly.pdbx_seq_one_letter_code
_entity_poly.pdbx_strand_id
1 'polypeptide(L)'
;MVNCNDDTGVLWGRWDGEYSDGVRPTVWKGSVKILKEWNTTKMMPVKYGQCWVFSGLLTTVLRAIGIPARSVTNFNSAHDTEYNMTIDKFIDKNGDEARSLSGDSIWNFHVWNECYFRRADLPEPIEPGETYTSPDIEVRPYRVNRTVLIADFDCNEIWNIKARKRVNVVQ
;
A
#
# COMPACT_ATOMS: atom_id res chain seq x y z
N MET A 1 12.82 -1.38 3.90
CA MET A 1 13.31 -0.19 4.67
C MET A 1 12.28 0.46 5.61
N VAL A 2 11.12 1.00 5.17
CA VAL A 2 10.13 1.55 6.13
C VAL A 2 9.35 0.41 6.83
N ASN A 3 8.96 -0.61 6.08
CA ASN A 3 8.57 -1.92 6.61
C ASN A 3 9.82 -2.76 6.94
N CYS A 4 9.65 -3.75 7.83
CA CYS A 4 10.69 -4.71 8.23
C CYS A 4 10.49 -6.14 7.70
N ASN A 5 9.61 -6.37 6.72
CA ASN A 5 9.27 -7.71 6.26
C ASN A 5 10.40 -8.41 5.49
N ASP A 6 11.28 -7.64 4.84
CA ASP A 6 12.39 -8.17 4.02
C ASP A 6 13.79 -7.67 4.46
N ASP A 7 13.85 -6.67 5.35
CA ASP A 7 15.06 -6.01 5.84
C ASP A 7 14.99 -5.70 7.34
N THR A 8 16.06 -5.14 7.92
CA THR A 8 16.06 -4.46 9.24
C THR A 8 15.36 -3.10 9.21
N GLY A 9 14.13 -3.07 8.69
CA GLY A 9 13.36 -1.85 8.52
C GLY A 9 12.72 -1.31 9.79
N VAL A 10 12.05 -0.16 9.67
CA VAL A 10 11.65 0.66 10.82
C VAL A 10 10.46 0.10 11.60
N LEU A 11 9.40 -0.30 10.91
CA LEU A 11 8.10 -0.56 11.53
C LEU A 11 7.56 -1.95 11.14
N TRP A 12 7.08 -2.68 12.14
CA TRP A 12 6.44 -3.98 11.97
C TRP A 12 4.92 -3.81 11.83
N GLY A 13 4.37 -4.22 10.69
CA GLY A 13 2.93 -4.20 10.44
C GLY A 13 2.16 -5.35 11.12
N ARG A 14 0.97 -5.09 11.67
CA ARG A 14 0.13 -6.13 12.28
C ARG A 14 -1.37 -5.79 12.25
N TRP A 15 -2.18 -6.74 11.76
CA TRP A 15 -3.63 -6.58 11.50
C TRP A 15 -4.53 -7.61 12.19
N ASP A 16 -3.98 -8.50 13.02
CA ASP A 16 -4.74 -9.56 13.72
C ASP A 16 -5.52 -9.06 14.95
N GLY A 17 -5.33 -7.81 15.36
CA GLY A 17 -5.97 -7.22 16.54
C GLY A 17 -5.21 -7.44 17.86
N GLU A 18 -4.12 -8.21 17.85
CA GLU A 18 -3.34 -8.56 19.03
C GLU A 18 -2.06 -7.72 19.10
N TYR A 19 -1.93 -6.91 20.16
CA TYR A 19 -0.84 -5.93 20.29
C TYR A 19 -0.20 -5.92 21.69
N SER A 20 -0.35 -6.99 22.47
CA SER A 20 0.09 -7.04 23.88
C SER A 20 1.60 -6.85 24.05
N ASP A 21 2.39 -7.20 23.04
CA ASP A 21 3.85 -7.10 23.04
C ASP A 21 4.39 -5.87 22.29
N GLY A 22 3.52 -4.90 21.98
CA GLY A 22 3.87 -3.68 21.28
C GLY A 22 2.90 -2.54 21.51
N VAL A 23 2.91 -1.56 20.60
CA VAL A 23 1.98 -0.43 20.62
C VAL A 23 0.87 -0.68 19.61
N ARG A 24 -0.39 -0.54 20.06
CA ARG A 24 -1.56 -0.60 19.18
C ARG A 24 -1.44 0.47 18.07
N PRO A 25 -1.62 0.12 16.79
CA PRO A 25 -1.44 1.06 15.67
C PRO A 25 -2.23 2.38 15.78
N THR A 26 -3.43 2.35 16.39
CA THR A 26 -4.28 3.53 16.60
C THR A 26 -3.77 4.53 17.65
N VAL A 27 -2.75 4.17 18.43
CA VAL A 27 -2.17 5.03 19.48
C VAL A 27 -1.14 5.99 18.91
N TRP A 28 -0.54 5.69 17.76
CA TRP A 28 0.46 6.55 17.14
C TRP A 28 -0.13 7.89 16.73
N LYS A 29 0.52 8.99 17.14
CA LYS A 29 0.15 10.37 16.81
C LYS A 29 1.12 11.04 15.83
N GLY A 30 2.16 10.34 15.39
CA GLY A 30 3.16 10.85 14.48
C GLY A 30 4.44 10.02 14.45
N SER A 31 5.27 10.31 13.44
CA SER A 31 6.42 9.49 13.04
C SER A 31 7.66 9.69 13.90
N VAL A 32 7.77 10.82 14.60
CA VAL A 32 8.97 11.18 15.39
C VAL A 32 9.24 10.15 16.50
N LYS A 33 8.20 9.71 17.22
CA LYS A 33 8.37 8.73 18.30
C LYS A 33 8.85 7.39 17.74
N ILE A 34 8.26 6.94 16.63
CA ILE A 34 8.63 5.70 15.94
C ILE A 34 10.11 5.74 15.52
N LEU A 35 10.52 6.80 14.81
CA LEU A 35 11.91 6.94 14.33
C LEU A 35 12.92 7.02 15.47
N LYS A 36 12.59 7.74 16.56
CA LYS A 36 13.45 7.83 17.75
C LYS A 36 13.61 6.48 18.42
N GLU A 37 12.50 5.75 18.60
CA GLU A 37 12.50 4.43 19.20
C GLU A 37 13.37 3.48 18.39
N TRP A 38 13.13 3.36 17.08
CA TRP A 38 13.94 2.56 16.15
C TRP A 38 15.43 2.88 16.25
N ASN A 39 15.81 4.16 16.32
CA ASN A 39 17.21 4.55 16.48
C ASN A 39 17.79 4.14 17.85
N THR A 40 17.04 4.33 18.93
CA THR A 40 17.50 4.01 20.30
C THR A 40 17.58 2.51 20.58
N THR A 41 16.77 1.70 19.90
CA THR A 41 16.74 0.24 20.02
C THR A 41 17.75 -0.44 19.10
N LYS A 42 18.73 0.29 18.56
CA LYS A 42 19.74 -0.20 17.60
C LYS A 42 19.10 -0.80 16.34
N MET A 43 18.13 -0.09 15.78
CA MET A 43 17.43 -0.43 14.53
C MET A 43 16.56 -1.69 14.64
N MET A 44 16.13 -2.05 15.85
CA MET A 44 15.12 -3.08 16.04
C MET A 44 13.74 -2.57 15.57
N PRO A 45 12.97 -3.37 14.81
CA PRO A 45 11.66 -2.95 14.32
C PRO A 45 10.71 -2.51 15.44
N VAL A 46 10.08 -1.36 15.25
CA VAL A 46 9.08 -0.83 16.17
C VAL A 46 7.75 -1.54 15.94
N LYS A 47 7.11 -1.95 17.03
CA LYS A 47 5.81 -2.65 17.01
C LYS A 47 4.69 -1.72 17.47
N TYR A 48 3.56 -1.56 16.80
CA TYR A 48 3.15 -2.07 15.49
C TYR A 48 2.58 -0.95 14.61
N GLY A 49 2.54 -1.16 13.31
CA GLY A 49 1.95 -0.26 12.31
C GLY A 49 0.77 -0.85 11.57
N GLN A 50 -0.06 0.04 11.01
CA GLN A 50 -0.99 -0.26 9.91
C GLN A 50 -0.81 0.79 8.82
N CYS A 51 -1.54 0.67 7.70
CA CYS A 51 -1.30 1.43 6.47
C CYS A 51 -1.12 2.94 6.68
N TRP A 52 -1.96 3.59 7.49
CA TRP A 52 -1.83 5.02 7.79
C TRP A 52 -0.58 5.38 8.61
N VAL A 53 -0.13 4.48 9.50
CA VAL A 53 1.09 4.68 10.30
C VAL A 53 2.30 4.61 9.39
N PHE A 54 2.33 3.63 8.49
CA PHE A 54 3.34 3.52 7.46
C PHE A 54 3.35 4.73 6.53
N SER A 55 2.19 5.17 6.07
CA SER A 55 2.07 6.33 5.19
C SER A 55 2.56 7.63 5.83
N GLY A 56 2.26 7.84 7.11
CA GLY A 56 2.78 8.97 7.88
C GLY A 56 4.30 8.90 8.08
N LEU A 57 4.82 7.70 8.35
CA LEU A 57 6.25 7.44 8.51
C LEU A 57 7.02 7.72 7.21
N LEU A 58 6.55 7.16 6.09
CA LEU A 58 7.17 7.36 4.78
C LEU A 58 7.09 8.82 4.32
N THR A 59 5.95 9.50 4.52
CA THR A 59 5.83 10.95 4.27
C THR A 59 6.89 11.75 5.04
N THR A 60 7.13 11.40 6.31
CA THR A 60 8.11 12.09 7.14
C THR A 60 9.53 11.90 6.60
N VAL A 61 9.89 10.66 6.25
CA VAL A 61 11.21 10.34 5.69
C VAL A 61 11.43 11.06 4.36
N LEU A 62 10.48 10.97 3.42
CA LEU A 62 10.57 11.61 2.10
C LEU A 62 10.72 13.13 2.20
N ARG A 63 9.89 13.78 3.02
CA ARG A 63 9.98 15.23 3.20
C ARG A 63 11.29 15.65 3.89
N ALA A 64 11.80 14.85 4.82
CA ALA A 64 13.07 15.12 5.49
C ALA A 64 14.27 15.09 4.53
N ILE A 65 14.23 14.25 3.49
CA ILE A 65 15.27 14.18 2.44
C ILE A 65 14.98 15.11 1.25
N GLY A 66 13.98 15.98 1.34
CA GLY A 66 13.67 16.98 0.32
C GLY A 66 12.80 16.49 -0.85
N ILE A 67 12.21 15.29 -0.75
CA ILE A 67 11.25 14.78 -1.75
C ILE A 67 9.84 15.22 -1.34
N PRO A 68 9.13 16.03 -2.16
CA PRO A 68 7.74 16.36 -1.87
C PRO A 68 6.88 15.09 -1.92
N ALA A 69 6.11 14.87 -0.87
CA ALA A 69 5.26 13.69 -0.74
C ALA A 69 3.96 13.99 0.01
N ARG A 70 2.90 13.24 -0.30
CA ARG A 70 1.60 13.31 0.39
C ARG A 70 1.03 11.91 0.61
N SER A 71 0.21 11.76 1.66
CA SER A 71 -0.59 10.55 1.87
C SER A 71 -1.84 10.58 0.99
N VAL A 72 -2.24 9.41 0.51
CA VAL A 72 -3.50 9.20 -0.24
C VAL A 72 -4.28 8.10 0.44
N THR A 73 -5.59 8.30 0.61
CA THR A 73 -6.50 7.30 1.17
C THR A 73 -7.44 6.82 0.09
N ASN A 74 -7.51 5.50 -0.09
CA ASN A 74 -8.45 4.83 -0.97
C ASN A 74 -9.46 4.05 -0.14
N PHE A 75 -10.75 4.30 -0.35
CA PHE A 75 -11.82 3.57 0.32
C PHE A 75 -12.23 2.35 -0.50
N ASN A 76 -12.63 1.26 0.15
CA ASN A 76 -12.91 -0.02 -0.49
C ASN A 76 -11.72 -0.51 -1.35
N SER A 77 -10.52 -0.49 -0.77
CA SER A 77 -9.29 -0.81 -1.49
C SER A 77 -9.21 -2.31 -1.74
N ALA A 78 -9.12 -2.69 -3.01
CA ALA A 78 -8.91 -4.07 -3.41
C ALA A 78 -7.47 -4.51 -3.08
N HIS A 79 -7.35 -5.69 -2.49
CA HIS A 79 -6.09 -6.39 -2.27
C HIS A 79 -6.20 -7.72 -3.00
N ASP A 80 -5.73 -7.74 -4.25
CA ASP A 80 -5.68 -8.90 -5.13
C ASP A 80 -4.33 -9.60 -4.93
N THR A 81 -4.39 -10.88 -4.58
CA THR A 81 -3.25 -11.74 -4.24
C THR A 81 -2.78 -12.60 -5.42
N GLU A 82 -3.52 -12.59 -6.53
CA GLU A 82 -3.31 -13.42 -7.72
C GLU A 82 -2.88 -12.60 -8.95
N TYR A 83 -2.81 -11.27 -8.83
CA TYR A 83 -2.39 -10.32 -9.87
C TYR A 83 -3.23 -10.40 -11.16
N ASN A 84 -4.50 -10.78 -11.00
CA ASN A 84 -5.43 -10.98 -12.11
C ASN A 84 -6.36 -9.77 -12.34
N MET A 85 -6.18 -8.69 -11.56
CA MET A 85 -7.02 -7.48 -11.54
C MET A 85 -8.49 -7.78 -11.23
N THR A 86 -8.75 -8.87 -10.52
CA THR A 86 -10.06 -9.21 -9.99
C THR A 86 -9.96 -9.51 -8.51
N ILE A 87 -11.08 -9.35 -7.81
CA ILE A 87 -11.22 -9.76 -6.41
C ILE A 87 -12.24 -10.89 -6.39
N ASP A 88 -11.76 -12.10 -6.16
CA ASP A 88 -12.57 -13.30 -6.18
C ASP A 88 -13.05 -13.64 -4.76
N LYS A 89 -14.36 -13.47 -4.52
CA LYS A 89 -15.00 -13.89 -3.26
C LYS A 89 -15.69 -15.23 -3.43
N PHE A 90 -15.32 -16.19 -2.60
CA PHE A 90 -15.96 -17.51 -2.55
C PHE A 90 -16.98 -17.54 -1.41
N ILE A 91 -18.23 -17.86 -1.73
CA ILE A 91 -19.32 -17.96 -0.77
C ILE A 91 -19.82 -19.40 -0.75
N ASP A 92 -19.95 -19.97 0.44
CA ASP A 92 -20.48 -21.31 0.63
C ASP A 92 -22.02 -21.34 0.51
N LYS A 93 -22.60 -22.53 0.52
CA LYS A 93 -24.05 -22.73 0.45
C LYS A 93 -24.85 -22.11 1.62
N ASN A 94 -24.20 -21.80 2.74
CA ASN A 94 -24.83 -21.18 3.90
C ASN A 94 -24.79 -19.64 3.81
N GLY A 95 -24.07 -19.10 2.83
CA GLY A 95 -23.85 -17.66 2.66
C GLY A 95 -22.60 -17.14 3.37
N ASP A 96 -21.78 -18.04 3.94
CA ASP A 96 -20.55 -17.69 4.63
C ASP A 96 -19.38 -17.56 3.64
N GLU A 97 -18.48 -16.63 3.92
CA GLU A 97 -17.30 -16.39 3.06
C GLU A 97 -16.24 -17.48 3.30
N ALA A 98 -15.97 -18.28 2.27
CA ALA A 98 -14.95 -19.31 2.26
C ALA A 98 -13.55 -18.69 2.04
N ARG A 99 -13.07 -17.93 3.03
CA ARG A 99 -11.79 -17.20 3.00
C ARG A 99 -10.55 -18.07 2.78
N SER A 100 -10.65 -19.38 2.94
CA SER A 100 -9.55 -20.31 2.62
C SER A 100 -9.35 -20.51 1.11
N LEU A 101 -10.32 -20.11 0.28
CA LEU A 101 -10.31 -20.33 -1.17
C LEU A 101 -9.76 -19.14 -1.97
N SER A 102 -9.58 -17.98 -1.34
CA SER A 102 -8.91 -16.82 -1.94
C SER A 102 -8.23 -15.99 -0.86
N GLY A 103 -7.03 -15.49 -1.16
CA GLY A 103 -6.36 -14.48 -0.35
C GLY A 103 -6.88 -13.06 -0.59
N ASP A 104 -7.75 -12.89 -1.58
CA ASP A 104 -8.23 -11.58 -1.98
C ASP A 104 -9.12 -10.95 -0.90
N SER A 105 -8.96 -9.65 -0.74
CA SER A 105 -9.77 -8.91 0.23
C SER A 105 -10.11 -7.51 -0.26
N ILE A 106 -11.14 -6.93 0.34
CA ILE A 106 -11.48 -5.52 0.17
C ILE A 106 -11.32 -4.88 1.53
N TRP A 107 -10.36 -3.97 1.64
CA TRP A 107 -10.09 -3.23 2.86
C TRP A 107 -11.02 -2.03 2.91
N ASN A 108 -11.57 -1.74 4.10
CA ASN A 108 -12.45 -0.58 4.29
C ASN A 108 -11.78 0.71 3.79
N PHE A 109 -10.49 0.86 4.08
CA PHE A 109 -9.63 1.83 3.44
C PHE A 109 -8.18 1.33 3.44
N HIS A 110 -7.40 1.86 2.52
CA HIS A 110 -5.95 1.71 2.46
C HIS A 110 -5.29 3.08 2.29
N VAL A 111 -4.07 3.22 2.79
CA VAL A 111 -3.34 4.49 2.75
C VAL A 111 -1.93 4.28 2.24
N TRP A 112 -1.58 4.94 1.14
CA TRP A 112 -0.23 4.94 0.56
C TRP A 112 0.31 6.37 0.44
N ASN A 113 1.43 6.54 -0.27
CA ASN A 113 2.06 7.82 -0.55
C ASN A 113 2.20 8.10 -2.03
N GLU A 114 2.05 9.36 -2.39
CA GLU A 114 2.49 9.89 -3.68
C GLU A 114 3.72 10.76 -3.44
N CYS A 115 4.78 10.53 -4.22
CA CYS A 115 6.02 11.31 -4.17
C CYS A 115 6.32 11.98 -5.53
N TYR A 116 6.85 13.19 -5.46
CA TYR A 116 7.00 14.08 -6.60
C TYR A 116 8.47 14.24 -7.00
N PHE A 117 8.91 13.49 -8.01
CA PHE A 117 10.19 13.67 -8.69
C PHE A 117 10.16 13.22 -10.16
N ARG A 118 11.01 13.81 -11.01
CA ARG A 118 11.08 13.47 -12.44
C ARG A 118 11.49 12.00 -12.63
N ARG A 119 10.75 11.29 -13.48
CA ARG A 119 11.11 9.94 -13.95
C ARG A 119 11.77 10.01 -15.32
N ALA A 120 13.08 10.32 -15.34
CA ALA A 120 13.86 10.47 -16.56
C ALA A 120 14.07 9.14 -17.32
N ASP A 121 13.81 8.02 -16.65
CA ASP A 121 13.82 6.66 -17.20
C ASP A 121 12.55 6.31 -18.01
N LEU A 122 11.50 7.11 -17.87
CA LEU A 122 10.24 6.92 -18.59
C LEU A 122 10.14 7.91 -19.75
N PRO A 123 9.41 7.56 -20.84
CA PRO A 123 9.11 8.49 -21.91
C PRO A 123 8.45 9.77 -21.38
N GLU A 124 8.59 10.86 -22.13
CA GLU A 124 7.90 12.10 -21.85
C GLU A 124 6.38 11.86 -21.79
N PRO A 125 5.63 12.61 -20.96
CA PRO A 125 4.19 12.45 -20.88
C PRO A 125 3.54 12.68 -22.23
N ILE A 126 2.46 11.94 -22.48
CA ILE A 126 1.60 12.13 -23.63
C ILE A 126 0.93 13.50 -23.47
N GLU A 127 1.07 14.36 -24.47
CA GLU A 127 0.49 15.71 -24.44
C GLU A 127 -1.02 15.66 -24.78
N PRO A 128 -1.82 16.66 -24.35
CA PRO A 128 -3.25 16.69 -24.66
C PRO A 128 -3.52 16.59 -26.17
N GLY A 129 -4.24 15.56 -26.59
CA GLY A 129 -4.60 15.32 -28.01
C GLY A 129 -3.77 14.25 -28.72
N GLU A 130 -2.74 13.70 -28.07
CA GLU A 130 -1.99 12.55 -28.58
C GLU A 130 -2.71 11.22 -28.28
N THR A 131 -2.74 10.32 -29.28
CA THR A 131 -3.29 8.97 -29.12
C THR A 131 -2.16 8.01 -28.77
N TYR A 132 -2.23 7.40 -27.59
CA TYR A 132 -1.30 6.36 -27.15
C TYR A 132 -2.00 5.02 -27.07
N THR A 133 -1.44 4.02 -27.75
CA THR A 133 -1.87 2.62 -27.64
C THR A 133 -0.85 1.90 -26.77
N SER A 134 -1.24 1.55 -25.54
CA SER A 134 -0.37 0.76 -24.66
C SER A 134 -0.12 -0.61 -25.30
N PRO A 135 1.13 -1.09 -25.40
CA PRO A 135 1.36 -2.52 -25.54
C PRO A 135 0.81 -3.21 -24.28
N ASP A 136 0.31 -4.43 -24.47
CA ASP A 136 -0.61 -5.14 -23.58
C ASP A 136 -0.27 -5.17 -22.07
N ILE A 137 -1.32 -5.08 -21.26
CA ILE A 137 -1.47 -5.51 -19.84
C ILE A 137 -0.34 -5.06 -18.88
N GLU A 138 -0.06 -3.76 -18.84
CA GLU A 138 0.49 -3.16 -17.62
C GLU A 138 -0.27 -1.86 -17.38
N VAL A 139 -1.25 -1.89 -16.48
CA VAL A 139 -1.90 -0.66 -16.00
C VAL A 139 -0.88 0.05 -15.09
N ARG A 140 0.11 0.68 -15.70
CA ARG A 140 0.93 1.66 -15.01
C ARG A 140 -0.04 2.72 -14.51
N PRO A 141 0.00 3.12 -13.22
CA PRO A 141 -0.90 4.13 -12.70
C PRO A 141 -0.90 5.32 -13.67
N TYR A 142 -2.06 5.53 -14.30
CA TYR A 142 -2.21 6.50 -15.39
C TYR A 142 -1.67 7.85 -14.90
N ARG A 143 -0.63 8.33 -15.58
CA ARG A 143 -0.04 9.64 -15.31
C ARG A 143 -1.10 10.71 -15.60
N VAL A 144 -1.39 11.54 -14.60
CA VAL A 144 -1.88 12.89 -14.83
C VAL A 144 -0.72 13.81 -14.49
N ASN A 145 -0.04 14.32 -15.52
CA ASN A 145 1.15 15.19 -15.48
C ASN A 145 2.52 14.53 -15.17
N ARG A 146 3.58 15.35 -15.30
CA ARG A 146 5.00 14.99 -15.41
C ARG A 146 5.61 14.18 -14.26
N THR A 147 4.93 13.99 -13.14
CA THR A 147 5.61 13.58 -11.90
C THR A 147 4.64 13.12 -10.81
N VAL A 148 4.52 11.80 -10.58
CA VAL A 148 4.12 11.14 -9.32
C VAL A 148 4.65 9.70 -9.35
N LEU A 149 5.35 9.24 -8.31
CA LEU A 149 5.52 7.82 -8.02
C LEU A 149 4.57 7.44 -6.88
N ILE A 150 3.85 6.33 -7.03
CA ILE A 150 3.08 5.73 -5.95
C ILE A 150 4.04 4.86 -5.16
N ALA A 151 4.18 5.16 -3.87
CA ALA A 151 4.99 4.39 -2.94
C ALA A 151 4.06 3.88 -1.83
N ASP A 152 4.03 2.57 -1.68
CA ASP A 152 3.35 1.87 -0.61
C ASP A 152 4.38 1.16 0.24
N PHE A 153 4.04 0.91 1.50
CA PHE A 153 4.93 0.24 2.43
C PHE A 153 5.03 -1.25 2.13
N ASP A 154 4.02 -1.84 1.53
CA ASP A 154 4.06 -3.17 0.94
C ASP A 154 4.08 -2.98 -0.58
N CYS A 155 5.28 -2.96 -1.16
CA CYS A 155 5.49 -2.69 -2.59
C CYS A 155 4.72 -3.64 -3.53
N ASN A 156 4.06 -4.67 -2.99
CA ASN A 156 3.24 -5.62 -3.72
C ASN A 156 1.79 -5.15 -3.92
N GLU A 157 1.30 -4.16 -3.17
CA GLU A 157 -0.14 -3.80 -3.15
C GLU A 157 -0.53 -2.71 -4.18
N ILE A 158 0.45 -2.03 -4.81
CA ILE A 158 0.21 -0.84 -5.66
C ILE A 158 -0.38 -1.20 -7.05
N TRP A 159 -0.26 -2.45 -7.47
CA TRP A 159 -0.63 -2.86 -8.83
C TRP A 159 -2.15 -2.91 -9.06
N ASN A 160 -2.96 -2.88 -7.99
CA ASN A 160 -4.39 -3.23 -8.04
C ASN A 160 -5.35 -2.06 -7.75
N ILE A 161 -4.99 -0.85 -8.17
CA ILE A 161 -5.82 0.37 -8.00
C ILE A 161 -7.17 0.27 -8.76
N LYS A 162 -7.29 -0.65 -9.73
CA LYS A 162 -8.57 -1.00 -10.38
C LYS A 162 -8.71 -2.52 -10.45
N ALA A 163 -9.56 -3.09 -9.59
CA ALA A 163 -9.94 -4.50 -9.66
C ALA A 163 -11.44 -4.66 -9.94
N ARG A 164 -11.83 -5.71 -10.67
CA ARG A 164 -13.23 -6.11 -10.85
C ARG A 164 -13.61 -7.14 -9.79
N LYS A 165 -14.73 -6.95 -9.09
CA LYS A 165 -15.23 -7.94 -8.15
C LYS A 165 -15.88 -9.11 -8.90
N ARG A 166 -15.51 -10.34 -8.54
CA ARG A 166 -16.17 -11.59 -8.95
C ARG A 166 -16.63 -12.35 -7.71
N VAL A 167 -17.77 -13.02 -7.80
CA VAL A 167 -18.34 -13.81 -6.70
C VAL A 167 -18.62 -15.21 -7.22
N ASN A 168 -18.02 -16.20 -6.58
CA ASN A 168 -18.15 -17.61 -6.93
C ASN A 168 -18.88 -18.33 -5.80
N VAL A 169 -19.92 -19.10 -6.16
CA VAL A 169 -20.65 -19.93 -5.19
C VAL A 169 -20.05 -21.33 -5.21
N VAL A 170 -19.64 -21.84 -4.05
CA VAL A 170 -19.03 -23.16 -3.87
C VAL A 170 -19.91 -24.07 -3.02
N GLN A 171 -19.86 -25.39 -3.29
CA GLN A 171 -20.69 -26.42 -2.63
C GLN A 171 -20.25 -26.75 -1.21
#